data_AF-A0A7C7KV07-F1
#
_entry.id   AF-A0A7C7KV07-F1
#
_cell.length_a   1.000
_cell.length_b   1.000
_cell.length_c   1.000
_cell.angle_alpha   90.00
_cell.angle_beta   90.00
_cell.angle_gamma   90.00
#
_symmetry.space_group_name_H-M   'P 1'
#
loop_
_entity.id
_entity.type
_entity.pdbx_description
1 polymer ?
#
loop_
_entity_poly.entity_id
_entity_poly.type
_entity_poly.pdbx_seq_one_letter_code
_entity_poly.pdbx_strand_id
1 'polypeptide(L)'
;RGNVRDIILARTFCFEHEIEFIRKKGLGRGGSLENTLVIGEGGVFNVGGLRYDNEPVRHKVLDLIGDLYLLGASVRGRFISYKGGHTLNLALVKALHRRAVLV
;
A
#
# COMPACT_ATOMS: atom_id res chain seq x y z
N ARG A 1 -6.49 -9.37 16.01
CA ARG A 1 -6.83 -7.96 16.32
C ARG A 1 -5.63 -7.14 15.87
N GLY A 2 -5.80 -6.11 15.04
CA GLY A 2 -4.68 -5.27 14.57
C GLY A 2 -4.56 -3.99 15.41
N ASN A 3 -3.35 -3.46 15.56
CA ASN A 3 -3.09 -2.17 16.21
C ASN A 3 -2.62 -1.15 15.16
N VAL A 4 -3.08 0.10 15.26
CA VAL A 4 -2.66 1.21 14.39
C VAL A 4 -1.13 1.37 14.43
N ARG A 5 -0.52 1.20 15.60
CA ARG A 5 0.94 1.31 15.79
C ARG A 5 1.74 0.30 14.95
N ASP A 6 1.10 -0.79 14.52
CA ASP A 6 1.76 -1.83 13.73
C ASP A 6 1.83 -1.48 12.24
N ILE A 7 1.12 -0.46 11.76
CA ILE A 7 0.99 -0.19 10.32
C ILE A 7 1.41 1.22 9.92
N ILE A 8 1.28 2.21 10.81
CA ILE A 8 1.44 3.63 10.43
C ILE A 8 2.86 4.02 10.00
N LEU A 9 3.89 3.27 10.40
CA LEU A 9 5.28 3.55 10.02
C LEU A 9 5.76 2.70 8.83
N ALA A 10 4.91 1.85 8.24
CA ALA A 10 5.29 1.02 7.11
C ALA A 10 5.45 1.86 5.84
N ARG A 11 6.68 1.93 5.32
CA ARG A 11 7.01 2.73 4.12
C ARG A 11 6.43 2.11 2.86
N THR A 12 6.24 2.97 1.86
CA THR A 12 6.06 2.50 0.48
C THR A 12 7.30 1.79 -0.01
N PHE A 13 7.16 0.95 -1.02
CA PHE A 13 8.25 0.10 -1.50
C PHE A 13 8.21 -0.08 -3.02
N CYS A 14 9.36 -0.40 -3.59
CA CYS A 14 9.47 -0.84 -4.98
C CYS A 14 10.53 -1.94 -5.12
N PHE A 15 10.44 -2.68 -6.22
CA PHE A 15 11.49 -3.62 -6.57
C PHE A 15 12.55 -2.96 -7.46
N GLU A 16 13.82 -3.30 -7.22
CA GLU A 16 14.97 -2.75 -7.95
C GLU A 16 14.78 -2.84 -9.47
N HIS A 17 14.40 -4.01 -9.97
CA HIS A 17 14.20 -4.27 -11.40
C HIS A 17 13.05 -3.46 -12.03
N GLU A 18 12.15 -2.88 -11.23
CA GLU A 18 11.05 -2.04 -11.72
C GLU A 18 11.44 -0.55 -11.83
N ILE A 19 12.52 -0.12 -11.17
CA ILE A 19 12.87 1.30 -11.04
C ILE A 19 13.09 1.95 -12.40
N GLU A 20 13.85 1.31 -13.28
CA GLU A 20 14.13 1.86 -14.61
C GLU A 20 12.84 2.02 -15.43
N PHE A 21 11.97 1.01 -15.39
CA PHE A 21 10.67 1.05 -16.07
C PHE A 21 9.77 2.18 -15.54
N ILE A 22 9.65 2.29 -14.22
CA ILE A 22 8.85 3.33 -13.55
C ILE A 22 9.36 4.73 -13.94
N ARG A 23 10.69 4.94 -13.94
CA ARG A 23 11.32 6.20 -14.33
C ARG A 23 11.10 6.54 -15.80
N LYS A 24 11.23 5.56 -16.72
CA LYS A 24 10.94 5.75 -18.15
C LYS A 24 9.49 6.16 -18.41
N LYS A 25 8.56 5.78 -17.53
CA LYS A 25 7.14 6.21 -17.57
C LYS A 25 6.90 7.59 -16.92
N GLY A 26 7.94 8.27 -16.43
CA GLY A 26 7.81 9.57 -15.75
C GLY A 26 7.20 9.48 -14.35
N LEU A 27 7.14 8.27 -13.78
CA LEU A 27 6.62 7.99 -12.44
C LEU A 27 7.79 7.90 -11.45
N GLY A 28 7.48 7.94 -10.14
CA GLY A 28 8.49 7.76 -9.09
C GLY A 28 9.59 8.82 -9.07
N ARG A 29 9.35 10.01 -9.64
CA ARG A 29 10.34 11.08 -9.81
C ARG A 29 10.99 11.56 -8.50
N GLY A 30 10.29 11.45 -7.38
CA GLY A 30 10.80 11.77 -6.04
C GLY A 30 11.30 10.57 -5.23
N GLY A 31 11.33 9.37 -5.81
CA GLY A 31 11.71 8.15 -5.09
C GLY A 31 13.19 8.15 -4.72
N SER A 32 13.49 7.97 -3.44
CA SER A 32 14.84 7.84 -2.88
C SER A 32 14.87 6.80 -1.76
N LEU A 33 16.06 6.38 -1.33
CA LEU A 33 16.22 5.47 -0.18
C LEU A 33 15.76 6.09 1.15
N GLU A 34 15.55 7.40 1.21
CA GLU A 34 15.05 8.09 2.41
C GLU A 34 13.53 7.92 2.57
N ASN A 35 12.79 7.80 1.47
CA ASN A 35 11.32 7.78 1.48
C ASN A 35 10.71 6.46 0.97
N THR A 36 11.49 5.63 0.29
CA THR A 36 11.02 4.39 -0.35
C THR A 36 11.90 3.22 0.08
N LEU A 37 11.27 2.12 0.50
CA LEU A 37 11.94 0.84 0.71
C LEU A 37 12.24 0.19 -0.64
N VAL A 38 13.51 -0.08 -0.96
CA VAL A 38 13.92 -0.70 -2.22
C VAL A 38 14.38 -2.13 -1.96
N ILE A 39 13.75 -3.08 -2.65
CA ILE A 39 13.98 -4.53 -2.50
C ILE A 39 14.54 -5.08 -3.82
N GLY A 40 15.68 -5.74 -3.79
CA GLY A 40 16.26 -6.43 -4.96
C GLY A 40 16.70 -7.85 -4.63
N GLU A 41 17.41 -8.48 -5.55
CA GLU A 41 17.85 -9.88 -5.42
C GLU A 41 18.83 -10.07 -4.25
N GLY A 42 19.69 -9.08 -4.01
CA GLY A 42 20.63 -9.08 -2.88
C GLY A 42 20.03 -8.69 -1.53
N GLY A 43 18.72 -8.41 -1.47
CA GLY A 43 18.01 -7.98 -0.27
C GLY A 43 17.57 -6.51 -0.30
N VAL A 44 17.51 -5.89 0.88
CA VAL A 44 17.03 -4.50 1.06
C VAL A 44 18.18 -3.50 0.94
N PHE A 45 17.99 -2.48 0.11
CA PHE A 45 19.01 -1.47 -0.18
C PHE A 45 19.10 -0.35 0.87
N ASN A 46 18.04 -0.14 1.65
CA ASN A 46 18.00 0.93 2.64
C ASN A 46 18.94 0.63 3.81
N VAL A 47 19.76 1.62 4.19
CA VAL A 47 20.55 1.57 5.44
C VAL A 47 19.60 1.44 6.62
N GLY A 48 19.82 0.43 7.47
CA GLY A 48 18.91 0.06 8.56
C GLY A 48 17.80 -0.93 8.18
N GLY A 49 17.70 -1.31 6.91
CA GLY A 49 16.83 -2.40 6.44
C GLY A 49 15.34 -2.10 6.58
N LEU A 50 14.59 -3.14 6.96
CA LEU A 50 13.15 -3.08 7.21
C LEU A 50 12.85 -2.49 8.59
N ARG A 51 11.76 -1.72 8.70
CA ARG A 51 11.19 -1.33 10.00
C ARG A 51 10.43 -2.48 10.67
N TYR A 52 9.92 -3.39 9.85
CA TYR A 52 9.18 -4.58 10.26
C TYR A 52 9.50 -5.72 9.27
N ASP A 53 9.61 -6.95 9.76
CA ASP A 53 9.90 -8.12 8.91
C ASP A 53 8.91 -8.28 7.73
N ASN A 54 7.68 -7.81 7.90
CA ASN A 54 6.62 -7.81 6.89
C ASN A 54 6.15 -6.38 6.51
N GLU A 55 7.06 -5.40 6.50
CA GLU A 55 6.80 -3.99 6.16
C GLU A 55 6.00 -3.81 4.84
N PRO A 56 6.30 -4.52 3.72
CA PRO A 56 5.53 -4.38 2.49
C PRO A 56 4.04 -4.73 2.63
N VAL A 57 3.73 -5.79 3.38
CA VAL A 57 2.33 -6.21 3.60
C VAL A 57 1.62 -5.24 4.55
N ARG A 58 2.31 -4.73 5.56
CA ARG A 58 1.78 -3.68 6.45
C ARG A 58 1.44 -2.40 5.67
N HIS A 59 2.30 -1.99 4.74
CA HIS A 59 2.03 -0.87 3.85
C HIS A 59 0.81 -1.14 2.96
N LYS A 60 0.62 -2.37 2.46
CA LYS A 60 -0.59 -2.72 1.70
C LYS A 60 -1.87 -2.69 2.53
N VAL A 61 -1.80 -2.97 3.82
CA VAL A 61 -2.92 -2.74 4.74
C VAL A 61 -3.19 -1.24 4.89
N LEU A 62 -2.13 -0.42 5.00
CA LEU A 62 -2.23 1.04 5.07
C LEU A 62 -2.85 1.64 3.78
N ASP A 63 -2.41 1.18 2.61
CA ASP A 63 -2.99 1.51 1.29
C ASP A 63 -4.50 1.23 1.26
N LEU A 64 -4.89 0.01 1.66
CA LEU A 64 -6.31 -0.39 1.68
C LEU A 64 -7.15 0.48 2.62
N ILE A 65 -6.63 0.82 3.80
CA ILE A 65 -7.33 1.72 4.74
C ILE A 65 -7.53 3.10 4.11
N GLY A 66 -6.49 3.64 3.45
CA GLY A 66 -6.57 4.91 2.72
C GLY A 66 -7.61 4.86 1.59
N ASP A 67 -7.58 3.81 0.77
CA ASP A 67 -8.52 3.63 -0.34
C ASP A 67 -9.97 3.48 0.16
N LEU A 68 -10.20 2.74 1.25
CA LEU A 68 -11.54 2.60 1.86
C LEU A 68 -12.10 3.94 2.33
N TYR A 69 -11.24 4.90 2.69
CA TYR A 69 -11.65 6.23 3.12
C TYR A 69 -12.28 7.05 1.99
N LEU A 70 -12.09 6.65 0.72
CA LEU A 70 -12.78 7.22 -0.44
C LEU A 70 -14.30 7.01 -0.40
N LEU A 71 -14.82 6.13 0.49
CA LEU A 71 -16.26 6.04 0.76
C LEU A 71 -16.83 7.29 1.46
N GLY A 72 -15.98 8.16 2.02
CA GLY A 72 -16.39 9.37 2.74
C GLY A 72 -16.91 9.12 4.15
N ALA A 73 -16.84 7.89 4.65
CA ALA A 73 -17.27 7.51 6.00
C ALA A 73 -16.38 6.41 6.59
N SER A 74 -16.38 6.31 7.92
CA SER A 74 -15.70 5.21 8.61
C SER A 74 -16.37 3.88 8.27
N VAL A 75 -15.57 2.90 7.88
CA VAL A 75 -16.08 1.58 7.48
C VAL A 75 -15.87 0.58 8.60
N ARG A 76 -16.94 -0.13 8.96
CA ARG A 76 -16.88 -1.23 9.93
C ARG A 76 -17.12 -2.55 9.21
N GLY A 77 -16.10 -3.40 9.16
CA GLY A 77 -16.18 -4.70 8.51
C GLY A 77 -14.88 -5.48 8.61
N ARG A 78 -14.91 -6.74 8.18
CA ARG A 78 -13.71 -7.56 7.99
C ARG A 78 -13.35 -7.55 6.51
N PHE A 79 -12.14 -7.10 6.20
CA PHE A 79 -11.60 -7.06 4.85
C PHE A 79 -10.55 -8.15 4.68
N ILE A 80 -10.61 -8.85 3.54
CA ILE A 80 -9.61 -9.85 3.14
C ILE A 80 -9.19 -9.46 1.73
N SER A 81 -7.90 -9.24 1.54
CA SER A 81 -7.31 -8.88 0.26
C SER A 81 -6.23 -9.88 -0.10
N TYR A 82 -6.32 -10.46 -1.29
CA TYR A 82 -5.33 -11.37 -1.83
C TYR A 82 -4.71 -10.74 -3.06
N LYS A 83 -3.43 -10.36 -2.96
CA LYS A 83 -2.69 -9.62 -4.01
C LYS A 83 -3.43 -8.37 -4.52
N GLY A 84 -4.21 -7.72 -3.65
CA GLY A 84 -4.94 -6.51 -4.00
C GLY A 84 -4.03 -5.29 -4.09
N GLY A 85 -4.46 -4.31 -4.88
CA GLY A 85 -3.86 -2.99 -5.00
C GLY A 85 -4.95 -1.95 -5.28
N HIS A 86 -4.56 -0.70 -5.49
CA HIS A 86 -5.49 0.43 -5.61
C HIS A 86 -6.63 0.21 -6.61
N THR A 87 -6.36 -0.44 -7.76
CA THR A 87 -7.40 -0.74 -8.76
C THR A 87 -8.50 -1.66 -8.20
N LEU A 88 -8.12 -2.73 -7.48
CA LEU A 88 -9.08 -3.66 -6.88
C LEU A 88 -9.77 -3.03 -5.66
N ASN A 89 -9.02 -2.28 -4.85
CA ASN A 89 -9.56 -1.56 -3.70
C ASN A 89 -10.62 -0.54 -4.14
N LEU A 90 -10.36 0.22 -5.22
CA LEU A 90 -11.33 1.14 -5.82
C LEU A 90 -12.57 0.42 -6.35
N ALA A 91 -12.40 -0.75 -6.98
CA ALA A 91 -13.52 -1.56 -7.44
C ALA A 91 -14.43 -2.01 -6.27
N LEU A 92 -13.82 -2.41 -5.15
CA LEU A 92 -14.53 -2.73 -3.91
C LEU A 92 -15.27 -1.49 -3.35
N VAL A 93 -14.59 -0.34 -3.24
CA VAL A 93 -15.19 0.92 -2.79
C VAL A 93 -16.41 1.28 -3.63
N LYS A 94 -16.30 1.24 -4.96
CA LYS A 94 -17.43 1.50 -5.86
C LYS A 94 -18.59 0.51 -5.66
N ALA A 95 -18.28 -0.77 -5.42
CA ALA A 95 -19.30 -1.78 -5.16
C ALA A 95 -20.02 -1.55 -3.83
N LEU A 96 -19.29 -1.18 -2.76
CA LEU A 96 -19.86 -0.84 -1.46
C LEU A 96 -20.72 0.43 -1.54
N HIS A 97 -20.21 1.49 -2.18
CA HIS A 97 -20.95 2.74 -2.36
C HIS A 97 -22.28 2.52 -3.07
N ARG A 98 -22.30 1.77 -4.18
CA ARG A 98 -23.55 1.44 -4.90
C ARG A 98 -24.56 0.69 -4.04
N ARG A 99 -24.11 -0.21 -3.15
CA ARG A 99 -25.00 -0.94 -2.24
C ARG A 99 -25.53 -0.08 -1.11
N ALA A 100 -24.75 0.89 -0.63
CA ALA A 100 -25.15 1.79 0.45
C ALA A 100 -26.14 2.89 -0.01
N VAL A 101 -26.11 3.27 -1.29
CA VAL A 101 -26.99 4.31 -1.88
C VAL A 101 -28.36 3.75 -2.29
N LEU A 102 -28.52 2.43 -2.36
CA LEU A 102 -29.78 1.75 -2.72
C LEU A 102 -30.62 1.33 -1.51
N VAL A 103 -30.35 1.90 -0.33
CA VAL A 103 -31.15 1.77 0.89
C VAL A 103 -31.76 3.13 1.21
#